data_AF-A0A127Q9V5-F1
#
_entry.id   AF-A0A127Q9V5-F1
#
_cell.length_a   1.000
_cell.length_b   1.000
_cell.length_c   1.000
_cell.angle_alpha   90.00
_cell.angle_beta   90.00
_cell.angle_gamma   90.00
#
_symmetry.space_group_name_H-M   'P 1'
#
loop_
_entity.id
_entity.type
_entity.pdbx_description
1 polymer ?
#
loop_
_entity_poly.entity_id
_entity_poly.type
_entity_poly.pdbx_seq_one_letter_code
_entity_poly.pdbx_strand_id
1 'polypeptide(L)'
;MRAGFDGLYLKPVRGCENIDRQATKDKFKHLYDSKNYRDARLTIETLLNSCSTTLGQYELGAIRNDLAITQYHLGDFSGCLNTLEPYAKDAAMTTNDAIKDYPPADAEAYSGILDAARTNINLCHKKLRK
;
A
#
# COMPACT_ATOMS: atom_id res chain seq x y z
N MET A 1 22.66 -30.21 2.82
CA MET A 1 22.58 -28.77 3.14
C MET A 1 21.38 -28.58 4.06
N ARG A 2 21.58 -28.19 5.33
CA ARG A 2 20.46 -27.88 6.24
C ARG A 2 20.05 -26.44 5.96
N ALA A 3 18.77 -26.18 5.68
CA ALA A 3 18.25 -24.83 5.57
C ALA A 3 18.48 -24.12 6.91
N GLY A 4 19.34 -23.10 6.91
CA GLY A 4 19.46 -22.16 8.02
C GLY A 4 18.53 -20.99 7.74
N PHE A 5 17.77 -20.57 8.74
CA PHE A 5 17.04 -19.30 8.68
C PHE A 5 17.93 -18.26 9.35
N ASP A 6 18.59 -17.44 8.53
CA ASP A 6 19.27 -16.24 9.01
C ASP A 6 18.37 -15.04 8.72
N GLY A 7 18.13 -14.21 9.73
CA GLY A 7 17.20 -13.09 9.65
C GLY A 7 17.47 -12.07 10.73
N LEU A 8 17.38 -10.79 10.37
CA LEU A 8 17.43 -9.70 11.34
C LEU A 8 16.12 -9.69 12.13
N TYR A 9 16.15 -10.17 13.37
CA TYR A 9 15.04 -10.06 14.30
C TYR A 9 14.94 -8.62 14.83
N LEU A 10 14.37 -7.75 14.01
CA LEU A 10 14.08 -6.38 14.40
C LEU A 10 12.90 -6.37 15.37
N LYS A 11 13.11 -5.84 16.58
CA LYS A 11 11.99 -5.54 17.48
C LYS A 11 11.20 -4.38 16.87
N PRO A 12 9.88 -4.53 16.60
CA PRO A 12 9.07 -3.42 16.13
C PRO A 12 9.19 -2.24 17.09
N VAL A 13 9.26 -1.03 16.54
CA VAL A 13 9.12 0.18 17.34
C VAL A 13 7.75 0.12 18.02
N ARG A 14 7.66 0.62 19.27
CA ARG A 14 6.39 0.66 20.01
C ARG A 14 5.32 1.37 19.17
N GLY A 15 4.17 0.74 18.96
CA GLY A 15 3.13 1.22 18.05
C GLY A 15 3.15 0.62 16.63
N CYS A 16 4.17 -0.18 16.30
CA CYS A 16 4.26 -0.93 15.03
C CYS A 16 4.08 -2.44 15.25
N GLU A 17 3.61 -2.88 16.42
CA GLU A 17 3.26 -4.28 16.64
C GLU A 17 2.05 -4.67 15.78
N ASN A 18 1.90 -5.95 15.46
CA ASN A 18 0.83 -6.41 14.55
C ASN A 18 -0.56 -5.95 15.01
N ILE A 19 -0.81 -5.95 16.33
CA ILE A 19 -2.09 -5.49 16.90
C ILE A 19 -2.31 -3.98 16.72
N ASP A 20 -1.26 -3.17 16.91
CA ASP A 20 -1.32 -1.72 16.74
C ASP A 20 -1.52 -1.34 15.27
N ARG A 21 -0.83 -2.04 14.36
CA ARG A 21 -0.98 -1.83 12.91
C ARG A 21 -2.39 -2.20 12.46
N GLN A 22 -2.92 -3.33 12.92
CA GLN A 22 -4.29 -3.74 12.59
C GLN A 22 -5.32 -2.74 13.13
N ALA A 23 -5.20 -2.31 14.39
CA ALA A 23 -6.07 -1.29 14.96
C ALA A 23 -6.02 0.03 14.18
N THR A 24 -4.84 0.42 13.70
CA THR A 24 -4.66 1.62 12.86
C THR A 24 -5.35 1.46 11.51
N LYS A 25 -5.25 0.28 10.87
CA LYS A 25 -5.95 -0.02 9.61
C LYS A 25 -7.47 -0.06 9.79
N ASP A 26 -7.98 -0.62 10.88
CA ASP A 26 -9.41 -0.64 11.18
C ASP A 26 -9.94 0.79 11.41
N LYS A 27 -9.18 1.61 12.14
CA LYS A 27 -9.48 3.03 12.31
C LYS A 27 -9.47 3.79 10.99
N PHE A 28 -8.46 3.55 10.14
CA PHE A 28 -8.39 4.11 8.80
C PHE A 28 -9.65 3.76 8.01
N LYS A 29 -10.01 2.47 7.97
CA LYS A 29 -11.19 1.98 7.26
C LYS A 29 -12.47 2.67 7.73
N HIS A 30 -12.68 2.78 9.04
CA HIS A 30 -13.83 3.49 9.59
C HIS A 30 -13.88 4.96 9.15
N LEU A 31 -12.75 5.68 9.22
CA LEU A 31 -12.67 7.08 8.79
C LEU A 31 -12.93 7.24 7.28
N TYR A 32 -12.36 6.34 6.48
CA TYR A 32 -12.52 6.31 5.04
C TYR A 32 -13.97 6.03 4.64
N ASP A 33 -14.60 5.00 5.23
CA ASP A 33 -16.00 4.63 4.99
C ASP A 33 -16.96 5.76 5.41
N SER A 34 -16.58 6.53 6.44
CA SER A 34 -17.29 7.74 6.89
C SER A 34 -16.99 8.98 6.03
N LYS A 35 -16.22 8.85 4.94
CA LYS A 35 -15.75 9.92 4.05
C LYS A 35 -14.94 11.02 4.75
N ASN A 36 -14.42 10.74 5.95
CA ASN A 36 -13.49 11.63 6.63
C ASN A 36 -12.08 11.41 6.09
N TYR A 37 -11.89 11.76 4.82
CA TYR A 37 -10.65 11.48 4.08
C TYR A 37 -9.43 12.21 4.67
N ARG A 38 -9.63 13.37 5.30
CA ARG A 38 -8.52 14.12 5.90
C ARG A 38 -7.90 13.37 7.07
N ASP A 39 -8.74 12.89 7.98
CA ASP A 39 -8.28 12.14 9.15
C ASP A 39 -7.85 10.71 8.78
N ALA A 40 -8.51 10.11 7.77
CA ALA A 40 -8.09 8.84 7.19
C ALA A 40 -6.65 8.94 6.65
N ARG A 41 -6.36 9.99 5.85
CA ARG A 41 -5.02 10.24 5.30
C ARG A 41 -3.97 10.34 6.40
N LEU A 42 -4.20 11.17 7.42
CA LEU A 42 -3.25 11.33 8.52
C LEU A 42 -2.99 10.03 9.28
N THR A 43 -4.04 9.23 9.48
CA THR A 43 -3.95 7.94 10.17
C THR A 43 -3.06 6.96 9.41
N ILE A 44 -3.28 6.81 8.10
CA ILE A 44 -2.53 5.85 7.28
C ILE A 44 -1.12 6.34 6.92
N GLU A 45 -0.91 7.65 6.73
CA GLU A 45 0.42 8.24 6.53
C GLU A 45 1.32 8.03 7.76
N THR A 46 0.77 8.17 8.96
CA THR A 46 1.52 7.92 10.21
C THR A 46 1.98 6.47 10.27
N LEU A 47 1.10 5.53 9.96
CA LEU A 47 1.46 4.10 9.91
C LEU A 47 2.59 3.83 8.91
N LEU A 48 2.48 4.40 7.71
CA LEU A 48 3.48 4.24 6.65
C LEU A 48 4.85 4.81 7.09
N ASN A 49 4.87 6.01 7.66
CA ASN A 49 6.10 6.69 8.06
C ASN A 49 6.77 6.01 9.26
N SER A 50 5.99 5.55 10.25
CA SER A 50 6.53 4.96 11.47
C SER A 50 6.92 3.49 11.32
N CYS A 51 6.22 2.73 10.46
CA CYS A 51 6.35 1.28 10.43
C CYS A 51 6.92 0.71 9.13
N SER A 52 7.18 1.53 8.10
CA SER A 52 7.66 1.07 6.77
C SER A 52 8.86 0.11 6.82
N THR A 53 9.82 0.31 7.73
CA THR A 53 10.99 -0.58 7.88
C THR A 53 10.64 -1.99 8.34
N THR A 54 9.51 -2.17 9.02
CA THR A 54 9.07 -3.45 9.59
C THR A 54 7.85 -4.05 8.89
N LEU A 55 7.27 -3.31 7.94
CA LEU A 55 6.12 -3.75 7.16
C LEU A 55 6.57 -4.77 6.10
N GLY A 56 5.84 -5.88 5.99
CA GLY A 56 6.01 -6.79 4.87
C GLY A 56 5.66 -6.10 3.54
N GLN A 57 6.30 -6.51 2.45
CA GLN A 57 6.13 -5.86 1.13
C GLN A 57 4.66 -5.79 0.66
N TYR A 58 3.86 -6.81 0.97
CA TYR A 58 2.44 -6.83 0.60
C TYR A 58 1.59 -5.89 1.47
N GLU A 59 1.87 -5.84 2.77
CA GLU A 59 1.21 -4.91 3.68
C GLU A 59 1.53 -3.46 3.29
N LEU A 60 2.79 -3.19 2.93
CA LEU A 60 3.24 -1.90 2.42
C LEU A 60 2.50 -1.50 1.13
N GLY A 61 2.29 -2.44 0.21
CA GLY A 61 1.56 -2.18 -1.04
C GLY A 61 0.08 -1.93 -0.84
N ALA A 62 -0.56 -2.63 0.09
CA ALA A 62 -1.94 -2.35 0.48
C ALA A 62 -2.06 -0.93 1.09
N ILE A 63 -1.18 -0.58 2.04
CA ILE A 63 -1.16 0.72 2.71
C ILE A 63 -0.93 1.87 1.71
N ARG A 64 -0.03 1.71 0.75
CA ARG A 64 0.20 2.70 -0.31
C ARG A 64 -1.03 2.88 -1.20
N ASN A 65 -1.75 1.81 -1.52
CA ASN A 65 -3.00 1.90 -2.27
C ASN A 65 -4.11 2.63 -1.49
N ASP A 66 -4.27 2.32 -0.21
CA ASP A 66 -5.20 2.98 0.70
C ASP A 66 -4.91 4.48 0.82
N LEU A 67 -3.63 4.85 0.96
CA LEU A 67 -3.20 6.24 0.97
C LEU A 67 -3.48 6.93 -0.37
N ALA A 68 -3.16 6.30 -1.49
CA ALA A 68 -3.32 6.89 -2.81
C ALA A 68 -4.78 7.17 -3.17
N ILE A 69 -5.70 6.23 -2.90
CA ILE A 69 -7.14 6.47 -3.14
C ILE A 69 -7.69 7.56 -2.21
N THR A 70 -7.17 7.66 -0.98
CA THR A 70 -7.52 8.75 -0.06
C THR A 70 -7.03 10.11 -0.56
N GLN A 71 -5.79 10.18 -1.07
CA GLN A 71 -5.22 11.38 -1.70
C GLN A 71 -6.04 11.80 -2.93
N TYR A 72 -6.49 10.83 -3.75
CA TYR A 72 -7.41 11.08 -4.85
C TYR A 72 -8.71 11.76 -4.38
N HIS A 73 -9.35 11.23 -3.33
CA HIS A 73 -10.58 11.81 -2.78
C HIS A 73 -10.39 13.22 -2.20
N LEU A 74 -9.18 13.55 -1.75
CA LEU A 74 -8.81 14.89 -1.29
C LEU A 74 -8.39 15.84 -2.41
N GLY A 75 -8.32 15.37 -3.66
CA GLY A 75 -7.87 16.16 -4.81
C GLY A 75 -6.34 16.25 -4.97
N ASP A 76 -5.58 15.53 -4.15
CA ASP A 76 -4.12 15.47 -4.24
C ASP A 76 -3.68 14.39 -5.25
N PHE A 77 -3.88 14.69 -6.54
CA PHE A 77 -3.60 13.74 -7.61
C PHE A 77 -2.11 13.52 -7.84
N SER A 78 -1.29 14.54 -7.63
CA SER A 78 0.17 14.41 -7.73
C SER A 78 0.72 13.58 -6.57
N GLY A 79 0.24 13.80 -5.34
CA GLY A 79 0.57 12.97 -4.18
C GLY A 79 0.15 11.51 -4.40
N CYS A 80 -1.04 11.27 -4.93
CA CYS A 80 -1.51 9.92 -5.31
C CYS A 80 -0.51 9.18 -6.22
N LEU A 81 -0.04 9.85 -7.29
CA LEU A 81 0.92 9.24 -8.21
C LEU A 81 2.27 9.00 -7.55
N ASN A 82 2.75 9.94 -6.73
CA ASN A 82 4.01 9.79 -6.00
C ASN A 82 3.95 8.62 -5.01
N THR A 83 2.82 8.43 -4.34
CA THR A 83 2.60 7.30 -3.40
C THR A 83 2.70 5.94 -4.11
N LEU A 84 2.23 5.85 -5.35
CA LEU A 84 2.17 4.63 -6.16
C LEU A 84 3.34 4.45 -7.13
N GLU A 85 4.31 5.38 -7.16
CA GLU A 85 5.47 5.32 -8.04
C GLU A 85 6.19 3.95 -8.04
N PRO A 86 6.39 3.28 -6.87
CA PRO A 86 7.03 1.97 -6.85
C PRO A 86 6.29 0.87 -7.62
N TYR A 87 4.99 1.02 -7.85
CA TYR A 87 4.15 0.06 -8.58
C TYR A 87 3.88 0.49 -10.03
N ALA A 88 4.31 1.69 -10.44
CA ALA A 88 3.91 2.28 -11.72
C ALA A 88 4.35 1.44 -12.93
N LYS A 89 5.57 0.88 -12.88
CA LYS A 89 6.10 0.03 -13.95
C LYS A 89 5.28 -1.25 -14.12
N ASP A 90 5.02 -1.95 -13.03
CA ASP A 90 4.30 -3.23 -13.04
C ASP A 90 2.81 -3.01 -13.35
N ALA A 91 2.22 -1.92 -12.82
CA ALA A 91 0.85 -1.52 -13.10
C ALA A 91 0.62 -1.15 -14.59
N ALA A 92 1.67 -0.77 -15.33
CA ALA A 92 1.61 -0.52 -16.76
C ALA A 92 1.58 -1.79 -17.62
N MET A 93 1.90 -2.95 -17.05
CA MET A 93 1.83 -4.27 -17.70
C MET A 93 0.48 -4.95 -17.41
N THR A 94 0.20 -6.07 -18.07
CA THR A 94 -0.88 -6.96 -17.61
C THR A 94 -0.48 -7.61 -16.28
N THR A 95 -1.45 -7.92 -15.43
CA THR A 95 -1.17 -8.52 -14.11
C THR A 95 -0.44 -9.87 -14.26
N ASN A 96 -0.82 -10.68 -15.25
CA ASN A 96 -0.15 -11.96 -15.54
C ASN A 96 1.31 -11.76 -15.95
N ASP A 97 1.63 -10.74 -16.77
CA ASP A 97 3.01 -10.46 -17.18
C ASP A 97 3.87 -9.98 -16.00
N ALA A 98 3.28 -9.18 -15.10
CA ALA A 98 3.96 -8.63 -13.94
C ALA A 98 4.31 -9.70 -12.89
N ILE A 99 3.49 -10.76 -12.78
CA ILE A 99 3.66 -11.83 -11.78
C ILE A 99 4.18 -13.15 -12.36
N LYS A 100 4.52 -13.20 -13.65
CA LYS A 100 4.85 -14.46 -14.35
C LYS A 100 6.00 -15.27 -13.70
N ASP A 101 6.94 -14.57 -13.05
CA ASP A 101 8.12 -15.16 -12.42
C ASP A 101 7.97 -15.32 -10.89
N TYR A 102 6.79 -14.99 -10.34
CA TYR A 102 6.52 -15.07 -8.91
C TYR A 102 6.08 -16.49 -8.52
N PRO A 103 6.46 -16.98 -7.33
CA PRO A 103 5.85 -18.15 -6.72
C PRO A 103 4.32 -17.97 -6.60
N PRO A 104 3.49 -19.04 -6.70
CA PRO A 104 2.03 -18.91 -6.75
C PRO A 104 1.41 -18.09 -5.59
N ALA A 105 1.88 -18.28 -4.36
CA ALA A 105 1.37 -17.54 -3.20
C ALA A 105 1.72 -16.04 -3.25
N ASP A 106 2.93 -15.72 -3.71
CA ASP A 106 3.39 -14.33 -3.85
C ASP A 106 2.69 -13.64 -5.03
N ALA A 107 2.42 -14.38 -6.11
CA ALA A 107 1.70 -13.93 -7.28
C ALA A 107 0.25 -13.55 -6.92
N GLU A 108 -0.44 -14.39 -6.15
CA GLU A 108 -1.79 -14.11 -5.65
C GLU A 108 -1.80 -12.84 -4.78
N ALA A 109 -0.93 -12.75 -3.79
CA ALA A 109 -0.87 -11.58 -2.89
C ALA A 109 -0.51 -10.28 -3.63
N TYR A 110 0.41 -10.33 -4.60
CA TYR A 110 0.84 -9.16 -5.36
C TYR A 110 -0.19 -8.72 -6.41
N SER A 111 -0.93 -9.66 -7.02
CA SER A 111 -1.93 -9.36 -8.06
C SER A 111 -2.97 -8.32 -7.62
N GLY A 112 -3.52 -8.48 -6.40
CA GLY A 112 -4.49 -7.54 -5.85
C GLY A 112 -3.92 -6.14 -5.61
N ILE A 113 -2.64 -6.05 -5.22
CA ILE A 113 -1.94 -4.77 -5.03
C ILE A 113 -1.76 -4.07 -6.38
N LEU A 114 -1.37 -4.81 -7.42
CA LEU A 114 -1.18 -4.28 -8.77
C LEU A 114 -2.49 -3.81 -9.41
N ASP A 115 -3.57 -4.57 -9.25
CA ASP A 115 -4.87 -4.19 -9.81
C ASP A 115 -5.43 -2.93 -9.14
N ALA A 116 -5.25 -2.79 -7.82
CA ALA A 116 -5.56 -1.57 -7.09
C ALA A 116 -4.69 -0.39 -7.55
N ALA A 117 -3.38 -0.60 -7.67
CA ALA A 117 -2.44 0.45 -8.08
C ALA A 117 -2.76 0.95 -9.49
N ARG A 118 -3.03 0.04 -10.44
CA ARG A 118 -3.41 0.38 -11.81
C ARG A 118 -4.68 1.22 -11.84
N THR A 119 -5.71 0.80 -11.08
CA THR A 119 -6.96 1.57 -10.95
C THR A 119 -6.70 2.98 -10.42
N ASN A 120 -5.97 3.09 -9.33
CA ASN A 120 -5.72 4.35 -8.65
C ASN A 120 -4.85 5.31 -9.50
N ILE A 121 -3.79 4.81 -10.12
CA ILE A 121 -2.94 5.56 -11.06
C ILE A 121 -3.77 6.13 -12.21
N ASN A 122 -4.65 5.32 -12.80
CA ASN A 122 -5.54 5.75 -13.88
C ASN A 122 -6.51 6.86 -13.42
N LEU A 123 -7.10 6.72 -12.23
CA LEU A 123 -7.98 7.73 -11.65
C LEU A 123 -7.27 9.08 -11.46
N CYS A 124 -6.05 9.05 -10.91
CA CYS A 124 -5.27 10.24 -10.62
C CYS A 124 -4.76 10.92 -11.91
N HIS A 125 -4.25 10.17 -12.88
CA HIS A 125 -3.88 10.71 -14.19
C HIS A 125 -5.07 11.34 -14.92
N LYS A 126 -6.24 10.70 -14.89
CA LYS A 126 -7.45 11.24 -15.54
C LYS A 126 -7.85 12.60 -14.97
N LYS A 127 -7.64 12.82 -13.68
CA LYS A 127 -7.95 14.10 -13.02
C LYS A 127 -6.90 15.18 -13.29
N LEU A 128 -5.61 14.83 -13.39
CA LEU A 128 -4.56 15.80 -13.75
C LEU A 128 -4.63 16.27 -15.20
N ARG A 129 -5.18 15.46 -16.10
CA ARG A 129 -5.34 15.80 -17.52
C ARG A 129 -6.60 16.63 -17.81
N LYS A 130 -7.48 16.80 -16.83
CA LYS A 130 -8.76 17.50 -16.96
C LYS A 130 -8.67 18.89 -16.35
#